data_AF-A0A1M4Z840-F1
#
_entry.id   AF-A0A1M4Z840-F1
#
_cell.length_a   1.000
_cell.length_b   1.000
_cell.length_c   1.000
_cell.angle_alpha   90.00
_cell.angle_beta   90.00
_cell.angle_gamma   90.00
#
_symmetry.space_group_name_H-M   'P 1'
#
loop_
_entity.id
_entity.type
_entity.pdbx_description
1 polymer ?
#
loop_
_entity_poly.entity_id
_entity_poly.type
_entity_poly.pdbx_seq_one_letter_code
_entity_poly.pdbx_strand_id
1 'polypeptide(L)'
;MATNKDKNNEKKPGKLKRLLTLFFWSTFITLIIIALVYVNFEFNRLKILNLSIEKDWKSFVAYMLQKIPVLKERLKYEYLDIGNAYLIQEKLIEDRLKELDMKSAQINSQLEELKKYSSQIENESNQLSIERQKFEAEKKKFEDEKKIFEDYKYRINKLAEWFASSAPAQIALALSRDEVSIDLIVNALLILPSDTAAEIIQALAQINPTKAANVISKIGEVKSQ
;
A
#
# COMPACT_ATOMS: atom_id res chain seq x y z
N MET A 1 17.04 69.30 -97.00
CA MET A 1 17.59 69.67 -95.68
C MET A 1 16.87 68.84 -94.62
N ALA A 2 17.62 68.40 -93.60
CA ALA A 2 17.25 67.61 -92.41
C ALA A 2 16.84 66.13 -92.66
N THR A 3 17.68 65.11 -92.36
CA THR A 3 18.09 64.55 -91.03
C THR A 3 16.88 64.16 -90.18
N ASN A 4 16.78 63.02 -89.49
CA ASN A 4 17.81 62.20 -88.88
C ASN A 4 17.19 60.85 -88.47
N LYS A 5 18.07 59.87 -88.24
CA LYS A 5 17.82 58.62 -87.51
C LYS A 5 16.99 58.85 -86.24
N ASP A 6 16.23 57.85 -85.79
CA ASP A 6 16.54 57.29 -84.48
C ASP A 6 15.94 55.92 -84.17
N LYS A 7 16.79 55.13 -83.52
CA LYS A 7 16.66 53.72 -83.15
C LYS A 7 15.61 53.55 -82.06
N ASN A 8 14.73 52.56 -82.24
CA ASN A 8 13.79 52.11 -81.22
C ASN A 8 14.56 51.35 -80.11
N ASN A 9 15.02 52.08 -79.09
CA ASN A 9 15.61 51.53 -77.88
C ASN A 9 14.50 51.12 -76.92
N GLU A 10 14.34 49.82 -76.69
CA GLU A 10 13.56 49.28 -75.56
C GLU A 10 14.14 49.82 -74.24
N LYS A 11 13.44 50.78 -73.64
CA LYS A 11 13.82 51.35 -72.34
C LYS A 11 13.60 50.30 -71.25
N LYS A 12 14.68 49.67 -70.78
CA LYS A 12 14.69 48.81 -69.59
C LYS A 12 14.02 49.57 -68.43
N PRO A 13 13.06 48.96 -67.70
CA PRO A 13 12.34 49.65 -66.64
C PRO A 13 13.34 50.10 -65.57
N GLY A 14 13.28 51.38 -65.21
CA GLY A 14 14.18 51.99 -64.23
C GLY A 14 14.18 51.22 -62.91
N LYS A 15 15.34 51.17 -62.23
CA LYS A 15 15.59 50.39 -61.00
C LYS A 15 14.49 50.56 -59.94
N LEU A 16 13.91 51.76 -59.84
CA LEU A 16 12.82 52.10 -58.91
C LEU A 16 11.52 51.34 -59.20
N LYS A 17 11.12 51.20 -60.48
CA LYS A 17 9.89 50.47 -60.85
C LYS A 17 10.00 48.98 -60.51
N ARG A 18 11.19 48.39 -60.68
CA ARG A 18 11.44 46.98 -60.30
C ARG A 18 11.30 46.77 -58.79
N LEU A 19 11.83 47.68 -57.97
CA LEU A 19 11.70 47.61 -56.51
C LEU A 19 10.24 47.74 -56.04
N LEU A 20 9.47 48.67 -56.61
CA LEU A 20 8.04 48.81 -56.32
C LEU A 20 7.23 47.55 -56.69
N THR A 21 7.53 46.95 -57.85
CA THR A 21 6.85 45.74 -58.29
C THR A 21 7.17 44.55 -57.37
N LEU A 22 8.42 44.43 -56.93
CA LEU A 22 8.85 43.41 -55.97
C LEU A 22 8.22 43.63 -54.59
N PHE A 23 8.14 44.86 -54.11
CA PHE A 23 7.50 45.20 -52.83
C PHE A 23 6.00 44.86 -52.84
N PHE A 24 5.31 45.17 -53.94
CA PHE A 24 3.89 44.82 -54.10
C PHE A 24 3.69 43.30 -54.10
N TRP A 25 4.50 42.57 -54.88
CA TRP A 25 4.44 41.10 -54.90
C TRP A 25 4.80 40.48 -53.55
N SER A 26 5.80 41.02 -52.85
CA SER A 26 6.16 40.57 -51.51
C SER A 26 5.00 40.75 -50.53
N THR A 27 4.37 41.93 -50.53
CA THR A 27 3.22 42.21 -49.65
C THR A 27 2.03 41.30 -49.98
N PHE A 28 1.78 41.07 -51.27
CA PHE A 28 0.71 40.20 -51.74
C PHE A 28 0.93 38.74 -51.31
N ILE A 29 2.16 38.23 -51.45
CA ILE A 29 2.53 36.88 -51.01
C ILE A 29 2.39 36.75 -49.49
N THR A 30 2.84 37.75 -48.72
CA THR A 30 2.69 37.75 -47.26
C THR A 30 1.22 37.70 -46.84
N LEU A 31 0.34 38.46 -47.49
CA LEU A 31 -1.10 38.42 -47.22
C LEU A 31 -1.70 37.04 -47.50
N ILE A 32 -1.29 36.38 -48.59
CA ILE A 32 -1.73 35.01 -48.90
C ILE A 32 -1.26 34.03 -47.83
N ILE A 33 0.00 34.13 -47.39
CA ILE A 33 0.53 33.26 -46.33
C ILE A 33 -0.26 33.45 -45.03
N ILE A 34 -0.52 34.69 -44.62
CA ILE A 34 -1.33 34.97 -43.41
C ILE A 34 -2.73 34.38 -43.54
N ALA A 35 -3.37 34.53 -44.71
CA ALA A 35 -4.69 33.94 -44.96
C ALA A 35 -4.66 32.41 -44.86
N LEU A 36 -3.65 31.75 -45.45
CA LEU A 36 -3.49 30.29 -45.37
C LEU A 36 -3.24 29.81 -43.93
N VAL A 37 -2.41 30.52 -43.16
CA VAL A 37 -2.16 30.21 -41.75
C VAL A 37 -3.42 30.37 -40.91
N TYR A 38 -4.20 31.42 -41.13
CA TYR A 38 -5.46 31.66 -40.42
C TYR A 38 -6.51 30.59 -40.76
N VAL A 39 -6.64 30.22 -42.03
CA VAL A 39 -7.52 29.12 -42.47
C VAL A 39 -7.11 27.80 -41.82
N ASN A 40 -5.81 27.49 -41.77
CA ASN A 40 -5.31 26.30 -41.09
C ASN A 40 -5.57 26.32 -39.57
N PHE A 41 -5.45 27.49 -38.93
CA PHE A 41 -5.79 27.67 -37.52
C PHE A 41 -7.28 27.40 -37.25
N GLU A 42 -8.18 27.96 -38.05
CA GLU A 42 -9.63 27.70 -37.92
C GLU A 42 -9.96 26.24 -38.21
N PHE A 43 -9.31 25.59 -39.18
CA PHE A 43 -9.47 24.15 -39.41
C PHE A 43 -9.05 23.32 -38.19
N ASN A 44 -7.93 23.63 -37.55
CA ASN A 44 -7.50 22.93 -36.35
C ASN A 44 -8.43 23.19 -35.16
N ARG A 45 -8.94 24.42 -35.00
CA ARG A 45 -9.92 24.77 -33.98
C ARG A 45 -11.25 24.01 -34.15
N LEU A 46 -11.71 23.87 -35.39
CA LEU A 46 -12.95 23.16 -35.70
C LEU A 46 -12.78 21.63 -35.67
N LYS A 47 -11.57 21.10 -35.92
CA LYS A 47 -11.27 19.66 -35.74
C LYS A 47 -11.49 19.21 -34.29
N ILE A 48 -11.29 20.09 -33.31
CA ILE A 48 -11.59 19.82 -31.89
C ILE A 48 -13.09 19.57 -31.66
N LEU A 49 -13.96 20.07 -32.54
CA LEU A 49 -15.42 19.85 -32.49
C LEU A 49 -15.85 18.60 -33.29
N ASN A 50 -14.91 17.77 -33.74
CA ASN A 50 -15.15 16.53 -34.50
C ASN A 50 -15.94 16.71 -35.81
N LEU A 51 -15.86 17.90 -36.42
CA LEU A 51 -16.46 18.18 -37.73
C LEU A 51 -15.50 17.77 -38.85
N SER A 52 -15.99 17.05 -39.87
CA SER A 52 -15.20 16.55 -40.99
C SER A 52 -14.93 17.63 -42.05
N ILE A 53 -14.13 18.63 -41.69
CA ILE A 53 -14.02 19.85 -42.49
C ILE A 53 -13.39 19.62 -43.89
N GLU A 54 -12.65 18.54 -44.07
CA GLU A 54 -12.10 18.15 -45.38
C GLU A 54 -13.20 17.82 -46.40
N LYS A 55 -14.29 17.18 -45.94
CA LYS A 55 -15.47 16.89 -46.78
C LYS A 55 -16.25 18.18 -47.05
N ASP A 56 -16.40 19.02 -46.02
CA ASP A 56 -17.11 20.28 -46.11
C ASP A 56 -16.44 21.26 -47.08
N TRP A 57 -15.10 21.32 -47.07
CA TRP A 57 -14.33 22.12 -48.02
C TRP A 57 -14.48 21.62 -49.45
N LYS A 58 -14.40 20.30 -49.67
CA LYS A 58 -14.58 19.70 -51.00
C LYS A 58 -15.99 19.98 -51.55
N SER A 59 -17.01 19.89 -50.71
CA SER A 59 -18.39 20.20 -51.09
C SER A 59 -18.62 21.70 -51.31
N PHE A 60 -17.99 22.58 -50.53
CA PHE A 60 -18.01 24.03 -50.78
C PHE A 60 -17.34 24.41 -52.10
N VAL A 61 -16.17 23.84 -52.39
CA VAL A 61 -15.47 24.05 -53.66
C VAL A 61 -16.30 23.49 -54.82
N ALA A 62 -16.91 22.32 -54.67
CA ALA A 62 -17.82 21.76 -55.67
C ALA A 62 -19.04 22.66 -55.92
N TYR A 63 -19.65 23.21 -54.86
CA TYR A 63 -20.75 24.19 -54.97
C TYR A 63 -20.33 25.46 -55.71
N MET A 64 -19.15 25.99 -55.40
CA MET A 64 -18.63 27.21 -56.05
C MET A 64 -18.31 26.96 -57.53
N LEU A 65 -17.68 25.84 -57.85
CA LEU A 65 -17.32 25.47 -59.22
C LEU A 65 -18.53 25.04 -60.07
N GLN A 66 -19.64 24.60 -59.45
CA GLN A 66 -20.90 24.32 -60.14
C GLN A 66 -21.49 25.56 -60.83
N LYS A 67 -21.13 26.77 -60.37
CA LYS A 67 -21.57 28.04 -60.96
C LYS A 67 -20.81 28.42 -62.23
N ILE A 68 -19.73 27.70 -62.57
CA ILE A 68 -18.94 27.92 -63.79
C ILE A 68 -19.48 26.99 -64.88
N PRO A 69 -20.01 27.52 -66.00
CA PRO A 69 -20.78 26.74 -66.98
C PRO A 69 -19.99 25.57 -67.62
N VAL A 70 -18.67 25.69 -67.72
CA VAL A 70 -17.79 24.65 -68.32
C VAL A 70 -17.49 23.49 -67.35
N LEU A 71 -17.58 23.72 -66.04
CA LEU A 71 -17.15 22.76 -65.02
C LEU A 71 -18.32 22.04 -64.34
N LYS A 72 -19.54 22.53 -64.53
CA LYS A 72 -20.77 22.01 -63.90
C LYS A 72 -21.01 20.52 -64.17
N GLU A 73 -20.71 20.04 -65.38
CA GLU A 73 -20.98 18.64 -65.78
C GLU A 73 -19.95 17.63 -65.25
N ARG A 74 -18.79 18.10 -64.78
CA ARG A 74 -17.68 17.24 -64.33
C ARG A 74 -17.61 17.10 -62.81
N LEU A 75 -18.51 17.75 -62.07
CA LEU A 75 -18.48 17.82 -60.61
C LEU A 75 -19.73 17.18 -60.01
N LYS A 76 -19.53 16.17 -59.16
CA LYS A 76 -20.59 15.61 -58.31
C LYS A 76 -20.60 16.38 -56.99
N TYR A 77 -21.66 17.14 -56.76
CA TYR A 77 -21.90 17.76 -55.46
C TYR A 77 -22.48 16.73 -54.49
N GLU A 78 -21.83 16.53 -53.36
CA GLU A 78 -22.39 15.81 -52.21
C GLU A 78 -22.80 16.85 -51.15
N TYR A 79 -24.05 16.78 -50.68
CA TYR A 79 -24.56 17.70 -49.67
C TYR A 79 -23.71 17.61 -48.40
N LEU A 80 -23.36 18.77 -47.83
CA LEU A 80 -22.82 18.85 -46.47
C LEU A 80 -23.84 18.22 -45.52
N ASP A 81 -23.49 17.12 -44.87
CA ASP A 81 -24.24 16.61 -43.72
C ASP A 81 -23.88 17.48 -42.51
N ILE A 82 -24.59 18.61 -42.39
CA ILE A 82 -24.50 19.45 -41.20
C ILE A 82 -25.26 18.70 -40.11
N GLY A 83 -24.61 17.71 -39.50
CA GLY A 83 -25.17 16.94 -38.40
C GLY A 83 -25.76 17.90 -37.37
N ASN A 84 -27.01 17.64 -36.93
CA ASN A 84 -27.72 18.53 -36.03
C ASN A 84 -26.89 18.77 -34.76
N ALA A 85 -26.35 19.98 -34.61
CA ALA A 85 -25.46 20.34 -33.51
C ALA A 85 -26.12 20.11 -32.14
N TYR A 86 -27.45 20.13 -32.08
CA TYR A 86 -28.20 19.78 -30.89
C TYR A 86 -28.07 18.29 -30.54
N LEU A 87 -28.22 17.39 -31.52
CA LEU A 87 -28.10 15.93 -31.31
C LEU A 87 -26.68 15.52 -30.87
N ILE A 88 -25.66 16.19 -31.40
CA ILE A 88 -24.27 15.95 -31.01
C ILE A 88 -24.04 16.39 -29.55
N GLN A 89 -24.59 17.53 -29.16
CA GLN A 89 -24.48 18.03 -27.79
C GLN A 89 -25.28 17.19 -26.79
N GLU A 90 -26.49 16.76 -27.16
CA GLU A 90 -27.34 15.88 -26.36
C GLU A 90 -26.63 14.56 -26.07
N LYS A 91 -26.08 13.91 -27.11
CA LYS A 91 -25.32 12.67 -26.96
C LYS A 91 -24.09 12.85 -26.05
N LEU A 92 -23.36 13.96 -26.22
CA LEU A 92 -22.18 14.24 -25.40
C LEU A 92 -22.54 14.49 -23.91
N ILE A 93 -23.69 15.10 -23.64
CA ILE A 93 -24.20 15.26 -22.27
C ILE A 93 -24.63 13.91 -21.71
N GLU A 94 -25.34 13.09 -22.49
CA GLU A 94 -25.77 11.77 -22.07
C GLU A 94 -24.59 10.85 -21.74
N ASP A 95 -23.55 10.85 -22.58
CA ASP A 95 -22.32 10.07 -22.34
C ASP A 95 -21.61 10.53 -21.06
N ARG A 96 -21.56 11.85 -20.80
CA ARG A 96 -20.99 12.41 -19.57
C ARG A 96 -21.81 12.06 -18.33
N LEU A 97 -23.14 12.07 -18.42
CA LEU A 97 -24.01 11.67 -17.32
C LEU A 97 -23.81 10.20 -16.97
N LYS A 98 -23.75 9.32 -17.98
CA LYS A 98 -23.43 7.90 -17.78
C LYS A 98 -22.07 7.69 -17.13
N GLU A 99 -21.05 8.44 -17.55
CA GLU A 99 -19.72 8.38 -16.93
C GLU A 99 -19.77 8.82 -15.45
N LEU A 100 -20.51 9.89 -15.14
CA LEU A 100 -20.69 10.35 -13.77
C LEU A 100 -21.44 9.32 -12.91
N ASP A 101 -22.48 8.70 -13.43
CA ASP A 101 -23.23 7.65 -12.73
C ASP A 101 -22.34 6.43 -12.46
N MET A 102 -21.54 6.01 -13.44
CA MET A 102 -20.56 4.93 -13.26
C MET A 102 -19.53 5.27 -12.19
N LYS A 103 -18.97 6.49 -12.20
CA LYS A 103 -18.01 6.94 -11.18
C LYS A 103 -18.65 7.02 -9.80
N SER A 104 -19.90 7.48 -9.72
CA SER A 104 -20.66 7.52 -8.47
C SER A 104 -20.87 6.13 -7.90
N ALA A 105 -21.30 5.17 -8.73
CA ALA A 105 -21.45 3.77 -8.35
C ALA A 105 -20.12 3.16 -7.86
N GLN A 106 -19.02 3.44 -8.57
CA GLN A 106 -17.69 2.97 -8.19
C GLN A 106 -17.25 3.55 -6.83
N ILE A 107 -17.44 4.85 -6.61
CA ILE A 107 -17.12 5.52 -5.33
C ILE A 107 -17.95 4.90 -4.20
N ASN A 108 -19.23 4.67 -4.41
CA ASN A 108 -20.10 4.05 -3.39
C ASN A 108 -19.64 2.63 -3.04
N SER A 109 -19.27 1.83 -4.05
CA SER A 109 -18.69 0.49 -3.82
C SER A 109 -17.39 0.55 -3.00
N GLN A 110 -16.49 1.48 -3.35
CA GLN A 110 -15.24 1.67 -2.60
C GLN A 110 -15.50 2.13 -1.17
N LEU A 111 -16.51 2.96 -0.94
CA LEU A 111 -16.90 3.43 0.40
C LEU A 111 -17.44 2.28 1.25
N GLU A 112 -18.25 1.38 0.67
CA GLU A 112 -18.74 0.18 1.36
C GLU A 112 -17.59 -0.78 1.72
N GLU A 113 -16.64 -1.01 0.81
CA GLU A 113 -15.44 -1.80 1.10
C GLU A 113 -14.60 -1.18 2.22
N LEU A 114 -14.40 0.14 2.18
CA LEU A 114 -13.63 0.85 3.20
C LEU A 114 -14.30 0.75 4.58
N LYS A 115 -15.63 0.81 4.63
CA LYS A 115 -16.40 0.58 5.87
C LYS A 115 -16.20 -0.85 6.40
N LYS A 116 -16.21 -1.86 5.53
CA LYS A 116 -15.93 -3.25 5.91
C LYS A 116 -14.52 -3.40 6.49
N TYR A 117 -13.51 -2.87 5.81
CA TYR A 117 -12.14 -2.90 6.30
C TYR A 117 -11.97 -2.17 7.62
N SER A 118 -12.58 -0.99 7.78
CA SER A 118 -12.55 -0.25 9.04
C SER A 118 -13.13 -1.08 10.21
N SER A 119 -14.26 -1.75 9.99
CA SER A 119 -14.88 -2.60 11.01
C SER A 119 -14.03 -3.84 11.32
N GLN A 120 -13.38 -4.44 10.32
CA GLN A 120 -12.45 -5.56 10.53
C GLN A 120 -11.24 -5.13 11.36
N ILE A 121 -10.61 -4.00 11.01
CA ILE A 121 -9.46 -3.46 11.73
C ILE A 121 -9.81 -3.16 13.19
N GLU A 122 -10.99 -2.57 13.44
CA GLU A 122 -11.46 -2.30 14.81
C GLU A 122 -11.62 -3.59 15.62
N ASN A 123 -12.22 -4.62 15.02
CA ASN A 123 -12.37 -5.93 15.66
C ASN A 123 -11.02 -6.61 15.94
N GLU A 124 -10.11 -6.62 14.97
CA GLU A 124 -8.77 -7.18 15.13
C GLU A 124 -7.96 -6.43 16.20
N SER A 125 -8.04 -5.09 16.22
CA SER A 125 -7.40 -4.26 17.23
C SER A 125 -7.92 -4.58 18.64
N ASN A 126 -9.23 -4.78 18.79
CA ASN A 126 -9.83 -5.17 20.07
C ASN A 126 -9.37 -6.56 20.52
N GLN A 127 -9.33 -7.53 19.60
CA GLN A 127 -8.83 -8.88 19.88
C GLN A 127 -7.36 -8.85 20.31
N LEU A 128 -6.51 -8.13 19.55
CA LEU A 128 -5.09 -7.99 19.86
C LEU A 128 -4.86 -7.34 21.23
N SER A 129 -5.67 -6.35 21.60
CA SER A 129 -5.61 -5.72 22.93
C SER A 129 -5.90 -6.73 24.04
N ILE A 130 -6.93 -7.56 23.87
CA ILE A 130 -7.29 -8.62 24.83
C ILE A 130 -6.18 -9.67 24.93
N GLU A 131 -5.66 -10.14 23.80
CA GLU A 131 -4.56 -11.12 23.76
C GLU A 131 -3.30 -10.58 24.42
N ARG A 132 -2.97 -9.31 24.17
CA ARG A 132 -1.83 -8.66 24.82
C ARG A 132 -1.98 -8.59 26.33
N GLN A 133 -3.18 -8.26 26.83
CA GLN A 133 -3.44 -8.25 28.28
C GLN A 133 -3.30 -9.65 28.90
N LYS A 134 -3.81 -10.68 28.22
CA LYS A 134 -3.66 -12.08 28.66
C LYS A 134 -2.19 -12.51 28.67
N PHE A 135 -1.45 -12.19 27.62
CA PHE A 135 -0.04 -12.51 27.51
C PHE A 135 0.79 -11.86 28.63
N GLU A 136 0.57 -10.57 28.92
CA GLU A 136 1.26 -9.89 30.02
C GLU A 136 0.91 -10.51 31.39
N ALA A 137 -0.35 -10.90 31.60
CA ALA A 137 -0.76 -11.58 32.83
C ALA A 137 -0.11 -12.97 32.98
N GLU A 138 -0.09 -13.77 31.91
CA GLU A 138 0.57 -15.08 31.89
C GLU A 138 2.08 -14.96 32.07
N LYS A 139 2.71 -13.99 31.40
CA LYS A 139 4.14 -13.71 31.56
C LYS A 139 4.48 -13.37 33.00
N LYS A 140 3.70 -12.51 33.65
CA LYS A 140 3.90 -12.17 35.06
C LYS A 140 3.76 -13.41 35.95
N LYS A 141 2.72 -14.21 35.74
CA LYS A 141 2.51 -15.45 36.49
C LYS A 141 3.68 -16.42 36.32
N PHE A 142 4.17 -16.59 35.10
CA PHE A 142 5.33 -17.42 34.80
C PHE A 142 6.61 -16.91 35.47
N GLU A 143 6.85 -15.60 35.46
CA GLU A 143 8.00 -14.99 36.15
C GLU A 143 7.94 -15.21 37.68
N ASP A 144 6.75 -15.11 38.27
CA ASP A 144 6.55 -15.38 39.70
C ASP A 144 6.76 -16.86 40.04
N GLU A 145 6.19 -17.78 39.25
CA GLU A 145 6.41 -19.24 39.40
C GLU A 145 7.89 -19.61 39.23
N LYS A 146 8.58 -18.99 38.27
CA LYS A 146 10.01 -19.19 38.06
C LYS A 146 10.83 -18.77 39.28
N LYS A 147 10.53 -17.62 39.89
CA LYS A 147 11.23 -17.16 41.11
C LYS A 147 11.02 -18.13 42.27
N ILE A 148 9.78 -18.60 42.48
CA ILE A 148 9.47 -19.58 43.53
C ILE A 148 10.26 -20.87 43.29
N PHE A 149 10.32 -21.33 42.04
CA PHE A 149 11.06 -22.54 41.69
C PHE A 149 12.57 -22.38 41.88
N GLU A 150 13.14 -21.23 41.51
CA GLU A 150 14.57 -20.94 41.69
C GLU A 150 14.94 -20.84 43.18
N ASP A 151 14.12 -20.18 44.01
CA ASP A 151 14.28 -20.15 45.47
C ASP A 151 14.22 -21.56 46.08
N TYR A 152 13.22 -22.35 45.65
CA TYR A 152 13.07 -23.73 46.10
C TYR A 152 14.30 -24.58 45.78
N LYS A 153 14.81 -24.48 44.53
CA LYS A 153 16.03 -25.18 44.10
C LYS A 153 17.25 -24.71 44.89
N TYR A 154 17.38 -23.41 45.13
CA TYR A 154 18.47 -22.86 45.94
C TYR A 154 18.45 -23.42 47.37
N ARG A 155 17.27 -23.46 48.02
CA ARG A 155 17.09 -24.01 49.37
C ARG A 155 17.41 -25.50 49.44
N ILE A 156 16.98 -26.28 48.45
CA ILE A 156 17.31 -27.70 48.34
C ILE A 156 18.82 -27.90 48.24
N ASN A 157 19.49 -27.15 47.35
CA ASN A 157 20.93 -27.28 47.16
C ASN A 157 21.70 -26.90 48.43
N LYS A 158 21.29 -25.82 49.11
CA LYS A 158 21.90 -25.42 50.39
C LYS A 158 21.70 -26.44 51.49
N LEU A 159 20.53 -27.08 51.55
CA LEU A 159 20.28 -28.18 52.49
C LEU A 159 21.12 -29.42 52.16
N ALA A 160 21.23 -29.79 50.88
CA ALA A 160 22.06 -30.90 50.47
C ALA A 160 23.55 -30.65 50.77
N GLU A 161 24.06 -29.43 50.50
CA GLU A 161 25.41 -29.01 50.90
C GLU A 161 25.61 -29.11 52.42
N TRP A 162 24.66 -28.60 53.20
CA TRP A 162 24.71 -28.65 54.66
C TRP A 162 24.69 -30.08 55.20
N PHE A 163 23.87 -30.96 54.59
CA PHE A 163 23.83 -32.38 54.94
C PHE A 163 25.16 -33.08 54.63
N ALA A 164 25.80 -32.76 53.50
CA ALA A 164 27.08 -33.34 53.13
C ALA A 164 28.22 -32.90 54.07
N SER A 165 28.11 -31.73 54.72
CA SER A 165 29.16 -31.17 55.58
C SER A 165 28.95 -31.35 57.08
N SER A 166 27.79 -31.85 57.53
CA SER A 166 27.40 -31.86 58.94
C SER A 166 27.23 -33.27 59.51
N ALA A 167 27.42 -33.42 60.82
CA ALA A 167 27.23 -34.70 61.48
C ALA A 167 25.73 -35.10 61.53
N PRO A 168 25.36 -36.37 61.28
CA PRO A 168 23.97 -36.83 61.24
C PRO A 168 23.11 -36.46 62.46
N ALA A 169 23.71 -36.46 63.67
CA ALA A 169 23.02 -36.09 64.90
C ALA A 169 22.65 -34.59 64.96
N GLN A 170 23.50 -33.71 64.43
CA GLN A 170 23.23 -32.27 64.36
C GLN A 170 22.17 -31.97 63.29
N ILE A 171 22.21 -32.73 62.20
CA ILE A 171 21.21 -32.69 61.14
C ILE A 171 19.83 -33.06 61.70
N ALA A 172 19.74 -34.20 62.35
CA ALA A 172 18.51 -34.71 62.95
C ALA A 172 17.85 -33.71 63.91
N LEU A 173 18.64 -33.01 64.74
CA LEU A 173 18.14 -32.02 65.68
C LEU A 173 17.55 -30.77 64.99
N ALA A 174 18.13 -30.34 63.87
CA ALA A 174 17.57 -29.23 63.11
C ALA A 174 16.31 -29.64 62.35
N LEU A 175 16.30 -30.85 61.79
CA LEU A 175 15.17 -31.40 61.01
C LEU A 175 13.97 -31.80 61.87
N SER A 176 14.17 -32.09 63.15
CA SER A 176 13.09 -32.46 64.08
C SER A 176 12.14 -31.31 64.41
N ARG A 177 12.53 -30.06 64.13
CA ARG A 177 11.72 -28.85 64.38
C ARG A 177 10.49 -28.80 63.47
N ASP A 178 9.34 -28.38 64.00
CA ASP A 178 8.06 -28.38 63.26
C ASP A 178 8.06 -27.45 62.03
N GLU A 179 8.92 -26.43 62.04
CA GLU A 179 9.09 -25.45 60.96
C GLU A 179 9.65 -26.05 59.66
N VAL A 180 10.34 -27.20 59.73
CA VAL A 180 10.94 -27.84 58.56
C VAL A 180 9.94 -28.78 57.91
N SER A 181 9.52 -28.51 56.68
CA SER A 181 8.53 -29.35 55.99
C SER A 181 9.07 -30.74 55.63
N ILE A 182 8.20 -31.74 55.70
CA ILE A 182 8.51 -33.14 55.36
C ILE A 182 8.96 -33.23 53.88
N ASP A 183 8.28 -32.54 52.97
CA ASP A 183 8.61 -32.57 51.54
C ASP A 183 10.01 -32.00 51.23
N LEU A 184 10.45 -30.98 51.98
CA LEU A 184 11.80 -30.41 51.84
C LEU A 184 12.88 -31.38 52.33
N ILE A 185 12.61 -32.10 53.43
CA ILE A 185 13.51 -33.14 53.95
C ILE A 185 13.64 -34.28 52.95
N VAL A 186 12.52 -34.77 52.43
CA VAL A 186 12.46 -35.87 51.45
C VAL A 186 13.27 -35.50 50.20
N ASN A 187 13.02 -34.33 49.62
CA ASN A 187 13.68 -33.93 48.38
C ASN A 187 15.18 -33.65 48.58
N ALA A 188 15.60 -33.16 49.74
CA ALA A 188 17.02 -33.00 50.04
C ALA A 188 17.73 -34.35 50.28
N LEU A 189 17.07 -35.31 50.94
CA LEU A 189 17.62 -36.66 51.16
C LEU A 189 17.75 -37.47 49.85
N LEU A 190 16.85 -37.27 48.88
CA LEU A 190 16.91 -37.93 47.57
C LEU A 190 18.12 -37.52 46.72
N ILE A 191 18.76 -36.38 47.02
CA ILE A 191 19.95 -35.88 46.33
C ILE A 191 21.23 -36.49 46.91
N LEU A 192 21.18 -36.96 48.17
CA LEU A 192 22.33 -37.53 48.86
C LEU A 192 22.54 -39.02 48.49
N PRO A 193 23.75 -39.55 48.70
CA PRO A 193 23.98 -40.98 48.69
C PRO A 193 23.07 -41.71 49.70
N SER A 194 22.57 -42.88 49.31
CA SER A 194 21.60 -43.65 50.10
C SER A 194 22.07 -43.95 51.52
N ASP A 195 23.37 -44.19 51.72
CA ASP A 195 23.95 -44.51 53.03
C ASP A 195 23.88 -43.30 53.97
N THR A 196 24.28 -42.11 53.49
CA THR A 196 24.19 -40.85 54.26
C THR A 196 22.74 -40.48 54.56
N ALA A 197 21.84 -40.67 53.60
CA ALA A 197 20.41 -40.43 53.81
C ALA A 197 19.83 -41.35 54.88
N ALA A 198 20.20 -42.64 54.88
CA ALA A 198 19.76 -43.61 55.88
C ALA A 198 20.25 -43.26 57.29
N GLU A 199 21.51 -42.84 57.44
CA GLU A 199 22.07 -42.39 58.72
C GLU A 199 21.34 -41.16 59.28
N ILE A 200 21.01 -40.18 58.42
CA ILE A 200 20.26 -38.98 58.80
C ILE A 200 18.82 -39.35 59.22
N ILE A 201 18.15 -40.25 58.49
CA ILE A 201 16.80 -40.73 58.85
C ILE A 201 16.84 -41.47 60.19
N GLN A 202 17.86 -42.31 60.42
CA GLN A 202 18.00 -43.05 61.67
C GLN A 202 18.26 -42.12 62.85
N ALA A 203 19.11 -41.11 62.68
CA ALA A 203 19.32 -40.07 63.69
C ALA A 203 18.03 -39.24 63.93
N LEU A 204 17.25 -38.93 62.90
CA LEU A 204 15.96 -38.24 63.04
C LEU A 204 14.94 -39.10 63.77
N ALA A 205 14.91 -40.41 63.52
CA ALA A 205 13.99 -41.34 64.19
C ALA A 205 14.25 -41.44 65.70
N GLN A 206 15.50 -41.25 66.14
CA GLN A 206 15.85 -41.20 67.56
C GLN A 206 15.33 -39.93 68.26
N ILE A 207 15.14 -38.83 67.54
CA ILE A 207 14.72 -37.53 68.09
C ILE A 207 13.21 -37.29 67.90
N ASN A 208 12.70 -37.54 66.70
CA ASN A 208 11.29 -37.38 66.33
C ASN A 208 10.83 -38.56 65.43
N PRO A 209 10.42 -39.68 66.03
CA PRO A 209 10.08 -40.91 65.30
C PRO A 209 8.87 -40.74 64.38
N THR A 210 7.87 -39.96 64.78
CA THR A 210 6.68 -39.69 63.97
C THR A 210 7.04 -38.96 62.68
N LYS A 211 7.90 -37.94 62.76
CA LYS A 211 8.34 -37.17 61.60
C LYS A 211 9.23 -38.01 60.67
N ALA A 212 10.13 -38.82 61.23
CA ALA A 212 10.95 -39.75 60.45
C ALA A 212 10.11 -40.77 59.69
N ALA A 213 9.08 -41.35 60.32
CA ALA A 213 8.17 -42.28 59.66
C ALA A 213 7.44 -41.63 58.47
N ASN A 214 6.97 -40.39 58.62
CA ASN A 214 6.33 -39.65 57.53
C ASN A 214 7.30 -39.37 56.37
N VAL A 215 8.57 -39.04 56.67
CA VAL A 215 9.62 -38.85 55.65
C VAL A 215 9.87 -40.17 54.89
N ILE A 216 9.99 -41.30 55.59
CA ILE A 216 10.21 -42.62 54.97
C ILE A 216 9.03 -43.00 54.07
N SER A 217 7.79 -42.83 54.56
CA SER A 217 6.57 -43.11 53.78
C SER A 217 6.57 -42.31 52.48
N LYS A 218 6.87 -41.01 52.57
CA LYS A 218 6.89 -40.11 51.42
C LYS A 218 8.02 -40.44 50.42
N ILE A 219 9.20 -40.85 50.89
CA ILE A 219 10.28 -41.33 50.01
C ILE A 219 9.83 -42.58 49.25
N GLY A 220 9.12 -43.50 49.92
CA GLY A 220 8.57 -44.71 49.30
C GLY A 220 7.53 -44.40 48.21
N GLU A 221 6.65 -43.43 48.45
CA GLU A 221 5.68 -42.95 47.46
C GLU A 221 6.35 -42.34 46.23
N VAL A 222 7.37 -41.49 46.42
CA VAL A 222 8.09 -40.81 45.33
C VAL A 222 8.93 -41.79 44.48
N LYS A 223 9.50 -42.85 45.07
CA LYS A 223 10.29 -43.86 44.34
C LYS A 223 9.44 -44.92 43.63
N SER A 224 8.17 -45.06 43.99
CA SER A 224 7.25 -46.06 43.40
C SER A 224 6.46 -45.53 42.20
N GLN A 225 6.58 -44.23 41.91
CA GLN A 225 6.10 -43.58 40.68
C GLN A 225 7.21 -43.52 39.64
#